data_AF-A0A3S4QYL5-F1
#
_entry.id   AF-A0A3S4QYL5-F1
#
_cell.length_a   1.000
_cell.length_b   1.000
_cell.length_c   1.000
_cell.angle_alpha   90.00
_cell.angle_beta   90.00
_cell.angle_gamma   90.00
#
_symmetry.space_group_name_H-M   'P 1'
#
loop_
_entity.id
_entity.type
_entity.pdbx_description
1 polymer ?
#
loop_
_entity_poly.entity_id
_entity_poly.type
_entity_poly.pdbx_seq_one_letter_code
_entity_poly.pdbx_strand_id
1 'polypeptide(L)'
;MRKIIINSLLLIFIISCSNKNKKNIIENTDSTLMVKPDTAKIIIDTTSAFNRLQIEEYKKNVINKGDPDSFVKLIIHYGNLSDYKELYKYALIMANEYNSGDGYNMVFESIIAMNNNNEYYDITDFAKINEKAKSEALKYLEKGANLNDINCMSKLQEIYRNGIGIEKDVKKADELKKKIERL
;
A
#
# COMPACT_ATOMS: atom_id res chain seq x y z
N MET A 1 54.46 -44.10 7.56
CA MET A 1 53.18 -44.26 6.83
C MET A 1 52.22 -45.06 7.69
N ARG A 2 50.92 -44.73 7.58
CA ARG A 2 49.74 -45.16 8.37
C ARG A 2 49.52 -44.45 9.72
N LYS A 3 48.55 -43.52 9.63
CA LYS A 3 47.81 -42.81 10.67
C LYS A 3 46.88 -43.79 11.42
N ILE A 4 46.47 -43.43 12.64
CA ILE A 4 45.07 -43.24 13.07
C ILE A 4 45.10 -42.84 14.56
N ILE A 5 44.62 -41.62 14.86
CA ILE A 5 44.41 -41.12 16.22
C ILE A 5 42.95 -40.65 16.30
N ILE A 6 42.21 -41.34 17.17
CA ILE A 6 41.24 -40.88 18.19
C ILE A 6 40.02 -40.07 17.68
N ASN A 7 38.82 -40.66 17.63
CA ASN A 7 37.83 -40.83 18.71
C ASN A 7 37.12 -39.53 19.11
N SER A 8 35.82 -39.41 18.81
CA SER A 8 34.83 -38.88 19.75
C SER A 8 33.42 -39.21 19.26
N LEU A 9 32.67 -39.81 20.17
CA LEU A 9 31.35 -40.39 20.03
C LEU A 9 30.38 -39.56 20.89
N LEU A 10 29.29 -39.04 20.31
CA LEU A 10 28.01 -38.74 20.98
C LEU A 10 26.97 -38.57 19.84
N LEU A 11 26.14 -39.55 19.44
CA LEU A 11 24.92 -40.09 20.10
C LEU A 11 24.04 -38.96 20.69
N ILE A 12 22.76 -38.75 20.35
CA ILE A 12 21.65 -39.71 20.15
C ILE A 12 20.38 -38.94 19.66
N PHE A 13 19.67 -39.49 18.66
CA PHE A 13 18.19 -39.71 18.56
C PHE A 13 17.21 -38.52 18.43
N ILE A 14 16.05 -38.57 17.73
CA ILE A 14 15.35 -39.51 16.82
C ILE A 14 14.06 -38.80 16.31
N ILE A 15 13.65 -39.06 15.05
CA ILE A 15 12.27 -39.23 14.49
C ILE A 15 11.27 -38.04 14.60
N SER A 16 10.60 -37.55 13.55
CA SER A 16 9.53 -38.24 12.79
C SER A 16 9.10 -37.56 11.48
N CYS A 17 8.57 -38.37 10.57
CA CYS A 17 8.00 -38.10 9.26
C CYS A 17 6.61 -37.41 9.26
N SER A 18 6.29 -36.68 8.19
CA SER A 18 5.15 -36.90 7.27
C SER A 18 5.20 -35.85 6.13
N ASN A 19 5.35 -36.15 4.83
CA ASN A 19 4.62 -37.00 3.87
C ASN A 19 3.43 -36.27 3.19
N LYS A 20 3.41 -36.36 1.84
CA LYS A 20 2.31 -36.10 0.86
C LYS A 20 1.94 -34.63 0.59
N ASN A 21 1.91 -34.11 -0.64
CA ASN A 21 1.54 -34.70 -1.94
C ASN A 21 2.26 -34.04 -3.13
N LYS A 22 2.62 -34.86 -4.12
CA LYS A 22 3.08 -34.50 -5.47
C LYS A 22 2.16 -35.23 -6.47
N LYS A 23 1.97 -34.66 -7.68
CA LYS A 23 1.15 -35.11 -8.85
C LYS A 23 -0.29 -34.58 -8.84
N ASN A 24 -0.90 -34.13 -9.94
CA ASN A 24 -0.63 -34.07 -11.39
C ASN A 24 -1.76 -33.20 -11.97
N ILE A 25 -1.54 -32.33 -12.97
CA ILE A 25 -2.21 -32.34 -14.28
C ILE A 25 -1.27 -31.58 -15.25
N ILE A 26 -0.87 -32.28 -16.31
CA ILE A 26 -0.05 -31.77 -17.43
C ILE A 26 -1.01 -31.13 -18.43
N GLU A 27 -0.72 -29.89 -18.81
CA GLU A 27 -1.38 -29.16 -19.88
C GLU A 27 -1.08 -29.79 -21.24
N ASN A 28 -2.10 -29.80 -22.10
CA ASN A 28 -2.03 -30.27 -23.48
C ASN A 28 -1.32 -29.20 -24.33
N THR A 29 -0.27 -29.61 -25.02
CA THR A 29 0.51 -28.82 -25.98
C THR A 29 -0.02 -28.98 -27.40
N ASP A 30 -0.15 -27.87 -28.13
CA ASP A 30 0.10 -27.80 -29.59
C ASP A 30 0.47 -26.35 -29.93
N SER A 31 1.78 -26.05 -30.10
CA SER A 31 2.49 -25.81 -31.39
C SER A 31 1.93 -24.58 -32.16
N THR A 32 2.69 -23.53 -32.54
CA THR A 32 3.98 -23.47 -33.25
C THR A 32 4.70 -22.10 -33.11
N LEU A 33 5.98 -22.17 -32.72
CA LEU A 33 7.22 -21.46 -33.12
C LEU A 33 7.24 -20.09 -33.88
N MET A 34 8.01 -19.17 -33.26
CA MET A 34 9.07 -18.26 -33.79
C MET A 34 8.73 -16.85 -34.33
N VAL A 35 8.97 -15.83 -33.49
CA VAL A 35 9.61 -14.55 -33.89
C VAL A 35 10.63 -14.09 -32.81
N LYS A 36 11.90 -14.04 -33.26
CA LYS A 36 13.19 -13.46 -32.78
C LYS A 36 13.38 -12.89 -31.34
N PRO A 37 14.57 -13.08 -30.72
CA PRO A 37 14.89 -12.60 -29.37
C PRO A 37 15.43 -11.17 -29.40
N ASP A 38 14.56 -10.19 -29.18
CA ASP A 38 14.99 -8.86 -28.70
C ASP A 38 14.04 -8.30 -27.63
N THR A 39 13.40 -9.22 -26.90
CA THR A 39 12.38 -8.95 -25.86
C THR A 39 12.81 -9.47 -24.49
N ALA A 40 14.10 -9.69 -24.30
CA ALA A 40 14.70 -10.19 -23.07
C ALA A 40 14.69 -9.14 -21.94
N LYS A 41 13.51 -8.69 -21.50
CA LYS A 41 13.24 -8.35 -20.10
C LYS A 41 11.74 -8.25 -19.78
N ILE A 42 10.91 -9.16 -20.28
CA ILE A 42 9.66 -9.47 -19.60
C ILE A 42 10.00 -10.50 -18.52
N ILE A 43 10.67 -10.04 -17.47
CA ILE A 43 10.64 -10.76 -16.20
C ILE A 43 9.21 -10.53 -15.72
N ILE A 44 8.37 -11.54 -15.87
CA ILE A 44 7.06 -11.60 -15.25
C ILE A 44 7.37 -11.59 -13.75
N ASP A 45 7.30 -10.41 -13.15
CA ASP A 45 7.37 -10.22 -11.71
C ASP A 45 6.09 -10.86 -11.15
N THR A 46 6.21 -12.15 -10.81
CA THR A 46 5.12 -13.03 -10.37
C THR A 46 4.55 -12.62 -9.00
N THR A 47 4.99 -11.48 -8.46
CA THR A 47 4.58 -10.91 -7.18
C THR A 47 3.66 -9.68 -7.30
N SER A 48 3.53 -9.08 -8.50
CA SER A 48 2.67 -7.91 -8.73
C SER A 48 1.36 -8.31 -9.43
N ALA A 49 0.22 -7.83 -8.91
CA ALA A 49 -1.10 -8.04 -9.54
C ALA A 49 -1.23 -7.45 -10.96
N PHE A 50 -0.30 -6.56 -11.34
CA PHE A 50 -0.28 -5.87 -12.62
C PHE A 50 1.09 -5.97 -13.27
N ASN A 51 1.12 -6.11 -14.60
CA ASN A 51 2.37 -6.05 -15.34
C ASN A 51 2.84 -4.60 -15.52
N ARG A 52 4.11 -4.42 -15.91
CA ARG A 52 4.73 -3.10 -16.05
C ARG A 52 4.00 -2.17 -17.03
N LEU A 53 3.49 -2.69 -18.15
CA LEU A 53 2.79 -1.86 -19.15
C LEU A 53 1.49 -1.30 -18.58
N GLN A 54 0.74 -2.12 -17.83
CA GLN A 54 -0.47 -1.69 -17.14
C GLN A 54 -0.16 -0.58 -16.13
N ILE A 55 0.90 -0.74 -15.33
CA ILE A 55 1.29 0.30 -14.36
C ILE A 55 1.61 1.62 -15.05
N GLU A 56 2.39 1.61 -16.14
CA GLU A 56 2.69 2.83 -16.90
C GLU A 56 1.44 3.48 -17.52
N GLU A 57 0.48 2.67 -17.97
CA GLU A 57 -0.81 3.17 -18.44
C GLU A 57 -1.60 3.85 -17.32
N TYR A 58 -1.70 3.22 -16.14
CA TYR A 58 -2.41 3.79 -15.00
C TYR A 58 -1.78 5.12 -14.56
N LYS A 59 -0.44 5.18 -14.48
CA LYS A 59 0.29 6.43 -14.20
C LYS A 59 -0.09 7.52 -15.19
N LYS A 60 -0.06 7.22 -16.48
CA LYS A 60 -0.39 8.15 -17.55
C LYS A 60 -1.84 8.64 -17.44
N ASN A 61 -2.78 7.76 -17.12
CA ASN A 61 -4.19 8.12 -16.98
C ASN A 61 -4.43 9.00 -15.75
N VAL A 62 -3.76 8.74 -14.61
CA VAL A 62 -3.82 9.65 -13.45
C VAL A 62 -3.27 11.02 -13.80
N ILE A 63 -2.08 11.09 -14.39
CA ILE A 63 -1.41 12.36 -14.72
C ILE A 63 -2.26 13.19 -15.70
N ASN A 64 -2.75 12.58 -16.79
CA ASN A 64 -3.37 13.34 -17.88
C ASN A 64 -4.88 13.51 -17.77
N LYS A 65 -5.54 12.68 -16.96
CA LYS A 65 -7.01 12.62 -16.91
C LYS A 65 -7.59 12.63 -15.50
N GLY A 66 -6.76 12.46 -14.46
CA GLY A 66 -7.26 12.30 -13.09
C GLY A 66 -8.12 11.04 -12.95
N ASP A 67 -7.81 9.98 -13.69
CA ASP A 67 -8.65 8.78 -13.78
C ASP A 67 -8.70 8.03 -12.44
N PRO A 68 -9.87 7.96 -11.76
CA PRO A 68 -9.98 7.37 -10.43
C PRO A 68 -9.74 5.86 -10.43
N ASP A 69 -10.13 5.15 -11.50
CA ASP A 69 -9.91 3.70 -11.60
C ASP A 69 -8.42 3.38 -11.68
N SER A 70 -7.68 4.08 -12.52
CA SER A 70 -6.22 3.98 -12.58
C SER A 70 -5.57 4.34 -11.26
N PHE A 71 -6.09 5.36 -10.56
CA PHE A 71 -5.58 5.75 -9.25
C PHE A 71 -5.75 4.63 -8.21
N VAL A 72 -6.92 3.97 -8.16
CA VAL A 72 -7.15 2.79 -7.31
C VAL A 72 -6.17 1.66 -7.63
N LYS A 73 -5.86 1.42 -8.92
CA LYS A 73 -4.85 0.41 -9.29
C LYS A 73 -3.45 0.78 -8.79
N LEU A 74 -3.07 2.06 -8.82
CA LEU A 74 -1.80 2.53 -8.27
C LEU A 74 -1.77 2.42 -6.74
N ILE A 75 -2.86 2.71 -6.03
CA ILE A 75 -2.97 2.52 -4.59
C ILE A 75 -2.70 1.05 -4.23
N ILE A 76 -3.35 0.11 -4.90
CA ILE A 76 -3.16 -1.33 -4.67
C ILE A 76 -1.71 -1.73 -4.96
N HIS A 77 -1.18 -1.31 -6.11
CA HIS A 77 0.17 -1.67 -6.53
C HIS A 77 1.24 -1.17 -5.54
N TYR A 78 1.22 0.13 -5.23
CA TYR A 78 2.23 0.72 -4.37
C TYR A 78 2.03 0.40 -2.89
N GLY A 79 0.78 0.18 -2.45
CA GLY A 79 0.50 -0.34 -1.10
C GLY A 79 1.10 -1.72 -0.88
N ASN A 80 1.00 -2.63 -1.86
CA ASN A 80 1.62 -3.97 -1.78
C ASN A 80 3.15 -3.93 -1.75
N LEU A 81 3.75 -2.93 -2.40
CA LEU A 81 5.20 -2.71 -2.39
C LEU A 81 5.66 -1.91 -1.17
N SER A 82 4.72 -1.42 -0.35
CA SER A 82 4.97 -0.40 0.67
C SER A 82 5.72 0.81 0.12
N ASP A 83 5.50 1.22 -1.13
CA ASP A 83 6.15 2.37 -1.76
C ASP A 83 5.23 3.60 -1.71
N TYR A 84 4.96 4.09 -0.49
CA TYR A 84 4.11 5.26 -0.28
C TYR A 84 4.74 6.55 -0.81
N LYS A 85 6.05 6.58 -0.99
CA LYS A 85 6.74 7.71 -1.61
C LYS A 85 6.36 7.85 -3.08
N GLU A 86 6.28 6.74 -3.81
CA GLU A 86 5.82 6.78 -5.21
C GLU A 86 4.32 7.03 -5.28
N LEU A 87 3.50 6.38 -4.43
CA LEU A 87 2.06 6.62 -4.35
C LEU A 87 1.71 8.08 -4.06
N TYR A 88 2.46 8.72 -3.15
CA TYR A 88 2.27 10.11 -2.74
C TYR A 88 2.26 11.08 -3.92
N LYS A 89 3.09 10.84 -4.96
CA LYS A 89 3.13 11.69 -6.15
C LYS A 89 1.78 11.70 -6.88
N TYR A 90 1.19 10.52 -7.06
CA TYR A 90 -0.10 10.36 -7.72
C TYR A 90 -1.25 10.85 -6.85
N ALA A 91 -1.17 10.65 -5.53
CA ALA A 91 -2.12 11.19 -4.59
C ALA A 91 -2.13 12.73 -4.61
N LEU A 92 -0.96 13.38 -4.68
CA LEU A 92 -0.86 14.83 -4.82
C LEU A 92 -1.47 15.35 -6.11
N ILE A 93 -1.31 14.65 -7.24
CA ILE A 93 -1.94 15.01 -8.51
C ILE A 93 -3.46 14.93 -8.35
N MET A 94 -3.98 13.80 -7.86
CA MET A 94 -5.42 13.62 -7.65
C MET A 94 -6.00 14.67 -6.69
N ALA A 95 -5.30 14.97 -5.60
CA ALA A 95 -5.73 15.94 -4.61
C ALA A 95 -5.69 17.38 -5.14
N ASN A 96 -4.56 17.81 -5.71
CA ASN A 96 -4.32 19.23 -5.99
C ASN A 96 -4.72 19.65 -7.41
N GLU A 97 -4.63 18.76 -8.41
CA GLU A 97 -4.98 19.08 -9.80
C GLU A 97 -6.44 18.73 -10.10
N TYR A 98 -6.90 17.60 -9.59
CA TYR A 98 -8.25 17.09 -9.86
C TYR A 98 -9.23 17.26 -8.70
N ASN A 99 -8.78 17.82 -7.58
CA ASN A 99 -9.61 18.08 -6.39
C ASN A 99 -10.40 16.84 -5.93
N SER A 100 -9.75 15.67 -5.95
CA SER A 100 -10.36 14.37 -5.61
C SER A 100 -10.30 14.07 -4.12
N GLY A 101 -11.44 13.64 -3.55
CA GLY A 101 -11.56 13.16 -2.16
C GLY A 101 -10.61 12.00 -1.85
N ASP A 102 -10.56 10.99 -2.73
CA ASP A 102 -9.62 9.88 -2.60
C ASP A 102 -8.16 10.35 -2.63
N GLY A 103 -7.85 11.35 -3.47
CA GLY A 103 -6.55 11.99 -3.51
C GLY A 103 -6.18 12.61 -2.16
N TYR A 104 -7.09 13.43 -1.60
CA TYR A 104 -6.91 14.03 -0.28
C TYR A 104 -6.69 12.99 0.82
N ASN A 105 -7.51 11.94 0.82
CA ASN A 105 -7.39 10.83 1.77
C ASN A 105 -6.02 10.14 1.65
N MET A 106 -5.59 9.84 0.43
CA MET A 106 -4.36 9.09 0.19
C MET A 106 -3.10 9.92 0.44
N VAL A 107 -3.16 11.24 0.24
CA VAL A 107 -2.08 12.16 0.66
C VAL A 107 -1.88 12.07 2.18
N PHE A 108 -2.96 12.10 2.96
CA PHE A 108 -2.89 11.96 4.42
C PHE A 108 -2.26 10.61 4.84
N GLU A 109 -2.73 9.50 4.29
CA GLU A 109 -2.17 8.17 4.58
C GLU A 109 -0.69 8.07 4.24
N SER A 110 -0.32 8.56 3.05
CA SER A 110 1.06 8.51 2.57
C SER A 110 2.01 9.36 3.42
N ILE A 111 1.58 10.52 3.92
CA ILE A 111 2.38 11.34 4.83
C ILE A 111 2.71 10.54 6.10
N ILE A 112 1.71 9.87 6.69
CA ILE A 112 1.91 9.08 7.91
C ILE A 112 2.86 7.91 7.63
N ALA A 113 2.58 7.11 6.59
CA ALA A 113 3.39 5.97 6.22
C ALA A 113 4.87 6.36 5.96
N MET A 114 5.11 7.40 5.17
CA MET A 114 6.48 7.89 4.90
C MET A 114 7.22 8.37 6.17
N ASN A 115 6.51 8.82 7.19
CA ASN A 115 7.09 9.25 8.47
C ASN A 115 7.17 8.11 9.50
N ASN A 116 6.61 6.93 9.21
CA ASN A 116 6.70 5.72 10.02
C ASN A 116 7.40 4.58 9.26
N ASN A 117 8.65 4.82 8.84
CA ASN A 117 9.49 3.83 8.12
C ASN A 117 8.88 3.23 6.84
N ASN A 118 7.90 3.90 6.23
CA ASN A 118 7.18 3.41 5.04
C ASN A 118 6.41 2.10 5.32
N GLU A 119 6.03 1.85 6.57
CA GLU A 119 5.15 0.74 6.95
C GLU A 119 3.69 1.02 6.58
N TYR A 120 2.84 0.01 6.72
CA TYR A 120 1.40 0.14 6.46
C TYR A 120 0.78 1.25 7.32
N TYR A 121 -0.09 2.06 6.71
CA TYR A 121 -0.79 3.14 7.40
C TYR A 121 -1.65 2.60 8.56
N ASP A 122 -1.35 3.06 9.77
CA ASP A 122 -2.26 3.01 10.91
C ASP A 122 -2.58 4.45 11.34
N ILE A 123 -3.85 4.75 11.59
CA ILE A 123 -4.25 6.10 12.03
C ILE A 123 -3.58 6.50 13.34
N THR A 124 -3.24 5.56 14.21
CA THR A 124 -2.56 5.81 15.48
C THR A 124 -1.11 6.29 15.29
N ASP A 125 -0.48 5.97 14.16
CA ASP A 125 0.86 6.46 13.82
C ASP A 125 0.89 7.97 13.57
N PHE A 126 -0.27 8.58 13.27
CA PHE A 126 -0.41 10.03 13.21
C PHE A 126 0.05 10.71 14.51
N ALA A 127 -0.09 10.05 15.67
CA ALA A 127 0.40 10.59 16.94
C ALA A 127 1.93 10.63 17.05
N LYS A 128 2.64 9.80 16.27
CA LYS A 128 4.10 9.60 16.34
C LYS A 128 4.88 10.54 15.42
N ILE A 129 4.25 11.09 14.38
CA ILE A 129 4.92 11.96 13.40
C ILE A 129 5.15 13.38 13.96
N ASN A 130 6.06 14.13 13.37
CA ASN A 130 6.37 15.50 13.82
C ASN A 130 5.23 16.50 13.52
N GLU A 131 5.17 17.60 14.26
CA GLU A 131 4.09 18.61 14.17
C GLU A 131 3.92 19.21 12.76
N LYS A 132 5.02 19.40 12.02
CA LYS A 132 4.95 19.91 10.64
C LYS A 132 4.21 18.93 9.73
N ALA A 133 4.56 17.64 9.81
CA ALA A 133 3.88 16.59 9.04
C ALA A 133 2.43 16.43 9.48
N LYS A 134 2.13 16.53 10.79
CA LYS A 134 0.74 16.49 11.28
C LYS A 134 -0.12 17.60 10.69
N SER A 135 0.39 18.84 10.72
CA SER A 135 -0.32 20.00 10.18
C SER A 135 -0.58 19.86 8.68
N GLU A 136 0.39 19.37 7.92
CA GLU A 136 0.23 19.10 6.50
C GLU A 136 -0.84 18.02 6.24
N ALA A 137 -0.76 16.88 6.94
CA ALA A 137 -1.70 15.79 6.78
C ALA A 137 -3.15 16.21 7.11
N LEU A 138 -3.36 16.93 8.23
CA LEU A 138 -4.67 17.44 8.61
C LEU A 138 -5.25 18.40 7.57
N LYS A 139 -4.41 19.27 6.99
CA LYS A 139 -4.86 20.19 5.93
C LYS A 139 -5.44 19.45 4.73
N TYR A 140 -4.85 18.31 4.32
CA TYR A 140 -5.42 17.51 3.22
C TYR A 140 -6.72 16.83 3.62
N LEU A 141 -6.80 16.27 4.84
CA LEU A 141 -8.06 15.72 5.34
C LEU A 141 -9.19 16.76 5.41
N GLU A 142 -8.90 17.97 5.89
CA GLU A 142 -9.88 19.08 5.97
C GLU A 142 -10.39 19.45 4.58
N LYS A 143 -9.49 19.50 3.58
CA LYS A 143 -9.89 19.74 2.19
C LYS A 143 -10.82 18.64 1.66
N GLY A 144 -10.49 17.37 1.87
CA GLY A 144 -11.37 16.26 1.46
C GLY A 144 -12.71 16.28 2.19
N ALA A 145 -12.71 16.57 3.49
CA ALA A 145 -13.93 16.69 4.28
C ALA A 145 -14.84 17.85 3.83
N ASN A 146 -14.25 18.94 3.31
CA ASN A 146 -15.00 20.03 2.68
C ASN A 146 -15.69 19.61 1.38
N LEU A 147 -15.20 18.56 0.71
CA LEU A 147 -15.85 17.94 -0.45
C LEU A 147 -16.89 16.89 -0.08
N ASN A 148 -17.19 16.72 1.21
CA ASN A 148 -18.04 15.65 1.73
C ASN A 148 -17.48 14.25 1.45
N ASP A 149 -16.17 14.12 1.30
CA ASP A 149 -15.54 12.81 1.19
C ASP A 149 -15.65 12.05 2.52
N ILE A 150 -16.35 10.91 2.49
CA ILE A 150 -16.68 10.12 3.69
C ILE A 150 -15.42 9.59 4.37
N ASN A 151 -14.39 9.20 3.61
CA ASN A 151 -13.14 8.68 4.17
C ASN A 151 -12.41 9.79 4.94
N CYS A 152 -12.28 10.98 4.34
CA CYS A 152 -11.67 12.12 4.99
C CYS A 152 -12.44 12.56 6.25
N MET A 153 -13.77 12.68 6.16
CA MET A 153 -14.58 13.07 7.32
C MET A 153 -14.50 12.05 8.45
N SER A 154 -14.54 10.75 8.13
CA SER A 154 -14.49 9.68 9.13
C SER A 154 -13.15 9.69 9.87
N LYS A 155 -12.04 9.90 9.16
CA LYS A 155 -10.71 10.00 9.79
C LYS A 155 -10.57 11.24 10.67
N LEU A 156 -11.01 12.41 10.20
CA LEU A 156 -11.04 13.61 11.06
C LEU A 156 -11.90 13.39 12.29
N GLN A 157 -13.06 12.77 12.12
CA GLN A 157 -13.97 12.46 13.22
C GLN A 157 -13.29 11.56 14.24
N GLU A 158 -12.60 10.51 13.81
CA GLU A 158 -11.86 9.59 14.68
C GLU A 158 -10.70 10.31 15.40
N ILE A 159 -9.89 11.08 14.67
CA ILE A 159 -8.77 11.86 15.20
C ILE A 159 -9.27 12.79 16.31
N TYR A 160 -10.30 13.59 16.07
CA TYR A 160 -10.84 14.53 17.05
C TYR A 160 -11.53 13.82 18.22
N ARG A 161 -12.25 12.72 17.97
CA ARG A 161 -12.95 11.96 19.00
C ARG A 161 -11.99 11.38 20.04
N ASN A 162 -10.84 10.92 19.57
CA ASN A 162 -9.88 10.18 20.38
C ASN A 162 -8.65 11.03 20.77
N GLY A 163 -8.47 12.21 20.18
CA GLY A 163 -7.27 13.04 20.40
C GLY A 163 -6.01 12.38 19.83
N ILE A 164 -6.11 11.76 18.65
CA ILE A 164 -4.97 11.07 18.04
C ILE A 164 -3.99 12.13 17.53
N GLY A 165 -2.84 12.26 18.18
CA GLY A 165 -1.78 13.19 17.77
C GLY A 165 -2.07 14.68 17.94
N ILE A 166 -3.30 15.05 18.31
CA ILE A 166 -3.76 16.41 18.60
C ILE A 166 -4.67 16.42 19.83
N GLU A 167 -5.04 17.61 20.31
CA GLU A 167 -6.02 17.74 21.37
C GLU A 167 -7.39 17.16 20.96
N LYS A 168 -8.01 16.43 21.88
CA LYS A 168 -9.33 15.83 21.70
C LYS A 168 -10.40 16.92 21.61
N ASP A 169 -11.22 16.87 20.57
CA ASP A 169 -12.35 17.78 20.35
C ASP A 169 -13.62 17.00 19.99
N VAL A 170 -14.35 16.57 21.03
CA VAL A 170 -15.58 15.78 20.85
C VAL A 170 -16.66 16.56 20.11
N LYS A 171 -16.70 17.89 20.26
CA LYS A 171 -17.70 18.72 19.60
C LYS A 171 -17.51 18.70 18.08
N LYS A 172 -16.28 18.93 17.60
CA LYS A 172 -15.96 18.81 16.17
C LYS A 172 -16.21 17.40 15.64
N ALA A 173 -15.84 16.37 16.42
CA ALA A 173 -16.11 14.99 16.03
C ALA A 173 -17.62 14.72 15.85
N ASP A 174 -18.46 15.19 16.78
CA ASP A 174 -19.92 15.03 16.68
C ASP A 174 -20.53 15.84 15.53
N GLU A 175 -19.98 17.00 15.19
CA GLU A 175 -20.36 17.79 14.01
C GLU A 175 -20.05 17.03 12.70
N LEU A 176 -18.85 16.45 12.59
CA LEU A 176 -18.46 15.61 11.46
C LEU A 176 -19.34 14.35 11.36
N LYS A 177 -19.62 13.68 12.48
CA LYS A 177 -20.52 12.52 12.51
C LYS A 177 -21.91 12.86 11.98
N LYS A 178 -22.51 13.96 12.47
CA LYS A 178 -23.81 14.45 11.96
C LYS A 178 -23.77 14.81 10.49
N LYS A 179 -22.62 15.29 9.99
CA LYS A 179 -22.43 15.60 8.57
C LYS A 179 -22.43 14.31 7.73
N ILE A 180 -21.68 13.29 8.17
CA ILE A 180 -21.63 11.96 7.52
C ILE A 180 -23.03 11.33 7.46
N GLU A 181 -23.79 11.37 8.57
CA GLU A 181 -25.14 10.78 8.66
C GLU A 181 -26.19 11.44 7.75
N ARG A 182 -25.89 12.60 7.14
CA ARG A 182 -26.81 13.34 6.27
C ARG A 182 -26.50 13.19 4.78
N LEU A 183 -25.41 12.51 4.42
CA LEU A 183 -25.00 12.24 3.04
C LEU A 183 -25.66 10.96 2.54
#